data_AF-A0A6N6P1Q4-F1
#
_entry.id   AF-A0A6N6P1Q4-F1
#
_cell.length_a   1.000
_cell.length_b   1.000
_cell.length_c   1.000
_cell.angle_alpha   90.00
_cell.angle_beta   90.00
_cell.angle_gamma   90.00
#
_symmetry.space_group_name_H-M   'P 1'
#
loop_
_entity.id
_entity.type
_entity.pdbx_description
1 polymer ?
#
loop_
_entity_poly.entity_id
_entity_poly.type
_entity_poly.pdbx_seq_one_letter_code
_entity_poly.pdbx_strand_id
1 'polypeptide(L)'
;MGGRSAAKPRHRLFQQLSPKRRISGNHVLTASLLALLACDALGAAAWPRFRGPDGAGIAAADAKPATTWSESSHLQWKTALPGPGSSSPIVAGERMFVTCYSGYGADGSGGSLDLLQRHLVCLECATGKILWDKAVAAELPEDPFSGFLTEHGYASNTPVTDGEHVYVFFGKTGVLGQQLFLRSNRFVYCIDGGAGG
;
A
#
# COMPACT_ATOMS: atom_id res chain seq x y z
N MET A 1 3.93 -89.15 4.43
CA MET A 1 4.24 -88.77 5.81
C MET A 1 3.80 -87.31 5.97
N GLY A 2 2.71 -87.09 6.73
CA GLY A 2 2.08 -85.77 7.01
C GLY A 2 1.38 -85.13 5.80
N GLY A 3 0.14 -84.61 5.82
CA GLY A 3 -0.86 -84.36 6.85
C GLY A 3 -1.90 -83.42 6.21
N ARG A 4 -3.19 -83.72 6.38
CA ARG A 4 -4.34 -83.00 5.76
C ARG A 4 -4.54 -81.60 6.36
N SER A 5 -5.05 -80.63 5.58
CA SER A 5 -6.10 -79.66 6.01
C SER A 5 -6.45 -78.73 4.83
N ALA A 6 -7.58 -78.92 4.16
CA ALA A 6 -8.88 -78.28 4.40
C ALA A 6 -9.06 -76.90 3.74
N ALA A 7 -10.05 -76.83 2.84
CA ALA A 7 -10.43 -75.69 2.02
C ALA A 7 -11.01 -74.51 2.84
N LYS A 8 -10.80 -73.29 2.35
CA LYS A 8 -11.44 -72.05 2.87
C LYS A 8 -12.47 -71.48 1.87
N PRO A 9 -13.52 -70.81 2.38
CA PRO A 9 -14.76 -70.54 1.64
C PRO A 9 -14.69 -69.30 0.75
N ARG A 10 -15.54 -69.31 -0.29
CA ARG A 10 -15.85 -68.18 -1.18
C ARG A 10 -16.69 -67.15 -0.43
N HIS A 11 -16.16 -65.93 -0.27
CA HIS A 11 -16.96 -64.77 0.13
C HIS A 11 -17.21 -63.86 -1.07
N ARG A 12 -18.47 -63.84 -1.54
CA ARG A 12 -19.03 -62.74 -2.32
C ARG A 12 -19.10 -61.51 -1.40
N LEU A 13 -18.51 -60.39 -1.79
CA LEU A 13 -18.82 -59.11 -1.16
C LEU A 13 -19.94 -58.44 -1.96
N PHE A 14 -21.06 -58.23 -1.29
CA PHE A 14 -22.19 -57.40 -1.72
C PHE A 14 -21.78 -55.92 -1.76
N GLN A 15 -22.40 -55.18 -2.69
CA GLN A 15 -22.33 -53.73 -2.85
C GLN A 15 -22.65 -52.95 -1.56
N GLN A 16 -21.97 -51.81 -1.36
CA GLN A 16 -22.62 -50.62 -0.81
C GLN A 16 -22.27 -49.41 -1.67
N LEU A 17 -23.20 -49.04 -2.56
CA LEU A 17 -23.21 -47.72 -3.18
C LEU A 17 -23.73 -46.72 -2.14
N SER A 18 -22.88 -45.78 -1.74
CA SER A 18 -23.26 -44.66 -0.88
C SER A 18 -24.27 -43.75 -1.62
N PRO A 19 -25.35 -43.27 -0.97
CA PRO A 19 -26.31 -42.38 -1.62
C PRO A 19 -25.67 -41.02 -1.93
N LYS A 20 -25.68 -40.62 -3.21
CA LYS A 20 -25.37 -39.24 -3.62
C LYS A 20 -26.43 -38.30 -3.03
N ARG A 21 -26.05 -37.51 -2.02
CA ARG A 21 -26.89 -36.39 -1.55
C ARG A 21 -27.05 -35.38 -2.68
N ARG A 22 -28.30 -35.20 -3.11
CA ARG A 22 -28.71 -34.16 -4.06
C ARG A 22 -28.91 -32.87 -3.26
N ILE A 23 -27.98 -31.92 -3.39
CA ILE A 23 -28.14 -30.58 -2.82
C ILE A 23 -28.89 -29.75 -3.87
N SER A 24 -30.04 -29.19 -3.51
CA SER A 24 -30.89 -28.38 -4.40
C SER A 24 -30.26 -27.01 -4.65
N GLY A 25 -30.13 -26.64 -5.93
CA GLY A 25 -29.36 -25.49 -6.43
C GLY A 25 -29.99 -24.11 -6.30
N ASN A 26 -30.98 -23.90 -5.42
CA ASN A 26 -31.71 -22.61 -5.35
C ASN A 26 -31.37 -21.73 -4.15
N HIS A 27 -30.62 -22.22 -3.15
CA HIS A 27 -30.20 -21.40 -2.00
C HIS A 27 -28.78 -20.84 -2.11
N VAL A 28 -27.98 -21.33 -3.06
CA VAL A 28 -26.60 -20.86 -3.26
C VAL A 28 -26.58 -19.52 -4.00
N LEU A 29 -27.53 -19.28 -4.91
CA LEU A 29 -27.57 -18.07 -5.75
C LEU A 29 -28.03 -16.82 -4.99
N THR A 30 -28.90 -16.94 -3.98
CA THR A 30 -29.38 -15.81 -3.18
C THR A 30 -28.36 -15.31 -2.16
N ALA A 31 -27.47 -16.17 -1.68
CA ALA A 31 -26.38 -15.78 -0.78
C ALA A 31 -25.26 -15.02 -1.51
N SER A 32 -25.06 -15.26 -2.81
CA SER A 32 -24.03 -14.58 -3.61
C SER A 32 -24.40 -13.14 -4.00
N LEU A 33 -25.68 -12.79 -4.07
CA LEU A 33 -26.10 -11.43 -4.44
C LEU A 33 -26.11 -10.46 -3.25
N LEU A 34 -26.24 -10.95 -2.01
CA LEU A 34 -26.16 -10.12 -0.80
C LEU A 34 -24.71 -9.80 -0.36
N ALA A 35 -23.71 -10.56 -0.83
CA ALA A 35 -22.31 -10.31 -0.54
C ALA A 35 -21.68 -9.20 -1.40
N LEU A 36 -22.38 -8.73 -2.44
CA LEU A 36 -21.93 -7.66 -3.34
C LEU A 36 -22.31 -6.25 -2.84
N LEU A 37 -23.01 -6.14 -1.72
CA LEU A 37 -23.50 -4.86 -1.16
C LEU A 37 -22.77 -4.41 0.12
N ALA A 38 -21.66 -5.04 0.48
CA ALA A 38 -20.84 -4.65 1.62
C ALA A 38 -19.45 -4.19 1.17
N CYS A 39 -19.40 -3.13 0.37
CA CYS A 39 -18.19 -2.33 0.19
C CYS A 39 -18.49 -0.84 0.36
N ASP A 40 -19.43 -0.50 1.25
CA ASP A 40 -19.33 0.76 1.95
C ASP A 40 -18.26 0.57 3.01
N ALA A 41 -16.99 0.68 2.59
CA ALA A 41 -15.96 1.07 3.52
C ALA A 41 -16.47 2.39 4.12
N LEU A 42 -16.98 2.31 5.35
CA LEU A 42 -17.19 3.44 6.25
C LEU A 42 -15.81 4.02 6.53
N GLY A 43 -15.21 4.63 5.51
CA GLY A 43 -13.81 4.98 5.42
C GLY A 43 -13.67 6.42 5.82
N ALA A 44 -12.64 6.70 6.61
CA ALA A 44 -12.18 8.06 6.88
C ALA A 44 -12.23 8.93 5.60
N ALA A 45 -12.58 10.22 5.77
CA ALA A 45 -12.66 11.16 4.66
C ALA A 45 -11.42 11.05 3.76
N ALA A 46 -11.62 10.65 2.50
CA ALA A 46 -10.54 10.43 1.57
C ALA A 46 -9.84 11.77 1.24
N TRP A 47 -8.52 11.76 1.16
CA TRP A 47 -7.71 12.89 0.73
C TRP A 47 -6.70 12.40 -0.30
N PRO A 48 -7.14 12.06 -1.53
CA PRO A 48 -6.39 11.18 -2.41
C PRO A 48 -5.20 11.84 -3.13
N ARG A 49 -5.03 13.16 -3.01
CA ARG A 49 -4.03 13.94 -3.74
C ARG A 49 -3.61 15.19 -2.98
N PHE A 50 -2.57 15.85 -3.46
CA PHE A 50 -2.22 17.19 -2.99
C PHE A 50 -3.45 18.11 -3.07
N ARG A 51 -3.72 18.84 -1.97
CA ARG A 51 -4.89 19.71 -1.82
C ARG A 51 -6.26 19.00 -1.87
N GLY A 52 -6.30 17.68 -1.68
CA GLY A 52 -7.53 16.96 -1.34
C GLY A 52 -8.41 16.57 -2.52
N PRO A 53 -9.65 16.10 -2.26
CA PRO A 53 -10.52 15.49 -3.25
C PRO A 53 -10.69 16.30 -4.53
N ASP A 54 -10.79 17.62 -4.43
CA ASP A 54 -11.02 18.53 -5.57
C ASP A 54 -9.80 19.40 -5.89
N GLY A 55 -8.66 19.18 -5.21
CA GLY A 55 -7.45 19.99 -5.40
C GLY A 55 -7.55 21.43 -4.84
N ALA A 56 -8.62 21.75 -4.10
CA ALA A 56 -8.87 23.09 -3.57
C ALA A 56 -8.11 23.39 -2.25
N GLY A 57 -7.69 22.35 -1.52
CA GLY A 57 -7.04 22.50 -0.21
C GLY A 57 -8.03 22.83 0.90
N ILE A 58 -9.29 22.45 0.72
CA ILE A 58 -10.40 22.77 1.61
C ILE A 58 -10.94 21.44 2.17
N ALA A 59 -11.01 21.34 3.50
CA ALA A 59 -11.65 20.21 4.17
C ALA A 59 -13.18 20.33 4.08
N ALA A 60 -13.89 19.22 4.36
CA ALA A 60 -15.34 19.23 4.43
C ALA A 60 -15.85 20.31 5.40
N ALA A 61 -16.99 20.92 5.11
CA ALA A 61 -17.52 22.05 5.89
C ALA A 61 -17.82 21.69 7.36
N ASP A 62 -18.06 20.41 7.63
CA ASP A 62 -18.30 19.84 8.96
C ASP A 62 -17.03 19.25 9.60
N ALA A 63 -15.86 19.36 8.95
CA ALA A 63 -14.60 18.93 9.53
C ALA A 63 -14.31 19.75 10.79
N LYS A 64 -13.92 19.05 11.86
CA LYS A 64 -13.60 19.63 13.17
C LYS A 64 -12.13 19.41 13.51
N PRO A 65 -11.18 20.03 12.77
CA PRO A 65 -9.77 19.89 13.09
C PRO A 65 -9.50 20.50 14.47
N ALA A 66 -8.56 19.93 15.21
CA ALA A 66 -8.09 20.53 16.45
C ALA A 66 -7.45 21.90 16.14
N THR A 67 -7.92 22.95 16.81
CA THR A 67 -7.40 24.32 16.64
C THR A 67 -6.23 24.63 17.58
N THR A 68 -5.94 23.73 18.51
CA THR A 68 -4.80 23.78 19.43
C THR A 68 -4.18 22.39 19.52
N TRP A 69 -2.85 22.32 19.59
CA TRP A 69 -2.13 21.07 19.77
C TRP A 69 -0.76 21.32 20.41
N SER A 70 -0.24 20.32 21.10
CA SER A 70 1.12 20.26 21.64
C SER A 70 1.60 18.81 21.64
N GLU A 71 2.86 18.57 21.99
CA GLU A 71 3.38 17.21 22.20
C GLU A 71 2.62 16.43 23.30
N SER A 72 1.84 17.11 24.15
CA SER A 72 1.08 16.51 25.26
C SER A 72 -0.44 16.66 25.14
N SER A 73 -0.96 17.37 24.13
CA SER A 73 -2.39 17.65 23.99
C SER A 73 -2.82 17.66 22.54
N HIS A 74 -3.94 16.99 22.24
CA HIS A 74 -4.54 16.86 20.91
C HIS A 74 -3.63 16.28 19.80
N LEU A 75 -2.41 15.84 20.13
CA LEU A 75 -1.56 15.03 19.25
C LEU A 75 -1.97 13.56 19.38
N GLN A 76 -2.46 12.97 18.29
CA GLN A 76 -2.87 11.55 18.28
C GLN A 76 -1.67 10.62 18.21
N TRP A 77 -0.70 10.95 17.35
CA TRP A 77 0.52 10.18 17.17
C TRP A 77 1.56 11.02 16.43
N LYS A 78 2.83 10.58 16.51
CA LYS A 78 3.96 11.13 15.78
C LYS A 78 4.86 9.98 15.35
N THR A 79 5.26 9.99 14.09
CA THR A 79 6.03 8.90 13.50
C THR A 79 7.33 9.43 12.90
N ALA A 80 8.46 8.88 13.33
CA ALA A 80 9.74 9.13 12.68
C ALA A 80 9.73 8.47 11.29
N LEU A 81 9.98 9.26 10.24
CA LEU A 81 10.11 8.78 8.87
C LEU A 81 11.57 8.39 8.56
N PRO A 82 11.80 7.56 7.51
CA PRO A 82 13.15 7.16 7.08
C PRO A 82 14.12 8.33 6.81
N GLY A 83 13.59 9.50 6.44
CA GLY A 83 14.38 10.70 6.25
C GLY A 83 13.50 11.93 5.94
N PRO A 84 14.12 13.05 5.52
CA PRO A 84 13.40 14.28 5.20
C PRO A 84 12.52 14.15 3.94
N GLY A 85 11.56 15.07 3.80
CA GLY A 85 10.71 15.17 2.63
C GLY A 85 9.82 16.42 2.71
N SER A 86 9.48 16.98 1.55
CA SER A 86 8.62 18.17 1.45
C SER A 86 7.25 17.86 0.83
N SER A 87 6.92 16.58 0.67
CA SER A 87 5.60 16.15 0.20
C SER A 87 4.51 16.37 1.24
N SER A 88 3.26 16.32 0.81
CA SER A 88 2.10 16.26 1.70
C SER A 88 1.60 14.81 1.84
N PRO A 89 1.06 14.42 2.99
CA PRO A 89 0.40 13.13 3.12
C PRO A 89 -0.92 13.10 2.33
N ILE A 90 -1.25 11.94 1.76
CA ILE A 90 -2.57 11.63 1.21
C ILE A 90 -3.23 10.52 2.05
N VAL A 91 -4.56 10.47 2.05
CA VAL A 91 -5.35 9.47 2.78
C VAL A 91 -6.26 8.70 1.83
N ALA A 92 -6.24 7.38 1.94
CA ALA A 92 -7.10 6.47 1.19
C ALA A 92 -7.59 5.35 2.12
N GLY A 93 -8.87 5.41 2.50
CA GLY A 93 -9.42 4.54 3.54
C GLY A 93 -8.68 4.76 4.86
N GLU A 94 -8.19 3.67 5.47
CA GLU A 94 -7.47 3.69 6.75
C GLU A 94 -5.95 3.90 6.60
N ARG A 95 -5.48 4.21 5.38
CA ARG A 95 -4.07 4.34 5.07
C ARG A 95 -3.70 5.76 4.72
N MET A 96 -2.53 6.17 5.20
CA MET A 96 -1.86 7.41 4.85
C MET A 96 -0.61 7.10 4.05
N PHE A 97 -0.35 7.86 2.99
CA PHE A 97 0.85 7.74 2.18
C PHE A 97 1.59 9.06 2.12
N VAL A 98 2.91 9.00 2.22
CA VAL A 98 3.80 10.17 2.17
C VAL A 98 5.12 9.77 1.54
N THR A 99 5.84 10.72 0.94
CA THR A 99 7.17 10.47 0.39
C THR A 99 8.26 11.19 1.16
N CYS A 100 9.39 10.52 1.34
CA CYS A 100 10.62 11.06 1.90
C CYS A 100 11.83 10.53 1.12
N TYR A 101 13.04 10.98 1.46
CA TYR A 101 14.29 10.48 0.88
C TYR A 101 15.32 10.20 1.96
N SER A 102 16.28 9.32 1.68
CA SER A 102 17.39 8.97 2.57
C SER A 102 18.70 8.84 1.78
N GLY A 103 19.81 8.73 2.51
CA GLY A 103 21.15 8.68 1.93
C GLY A 103 21.63 10.07 1.49
N TYR A 104 21.94 10.24 0.21
CA TYR A 104 22.50 11.49 -0.32
C TYR A 104 21.62 12.72 -0.02
N GLY A 105 22.21 13.77 0.56
CA GLY A 105 21.52 15.02 0.90
C GLY A 105 20.55 14.93 2.08
N ALA A 106 20.37 13.76 2.71
CA ALA A 106 19.36 13.58 3.77
C ALA A 106 19.76 14.23 5.10
N ASP A 107 21.07 14.37 5.35
CA ASP A 107 21.66 15.07 6.49
C ASP A 107 22.14 16.48 6.13
N GLY A 108 21.77 16.98 4.94
CA GLY A 108 22.25 18.25 4.40
C GLY A 108 23.66 18.18 3.81
N SER A 109 24.26 16.99 3.70
CA SER A 109 25.59 16.80 3.09
C SER A 109 25.52 16.11 1.72
N GLY A 110 26.40 16.53 0.81
CA GLY A 110 26.48 16.01 -0.56
C GLY A 110 27.39 14.78 -0.68
N GLY A 111 27.05 13.68 0.01
CA GLY A 111 27.79 12.41 -0.01
C GLY A 111 27.87 11.69 -1.38
N SER A 112 27.72 10.37 -1.41
CA SER A 112 27.72 9.63 -2.68
C SER A 112 26.31 9.60 -3.29
N LEU A 113 26.15 10.13 -4.51
CA LEU A 113 24.84 10.30 -5.16
C LEU A 113 24.10 8.97 -5.39
N ASP A 114 24.82 7.87 -5.58
CA ASP A 114 24.28 6.51 -5.69
C ASP A 114 23.63 5.98 -4.41
N LEU A 115 23.86 6.64 -3.27
CA LEU A 115 23.17 6.33 -2.01
C LEU A 115 21.79 6.98 -1.92
N LEU A 116 21.40 7.83 -2.88
CA LEU A 116 20.09 8.47 -2.86
C LEU A 116 18.98 7.43 -3.00
N GLN A 117 18.13 7.35 -1.97
CA GLN A 117 16.90 6.56 -2.00
C GLN A 117 15.69 7.46 -1.79
N ARG A 118 14.63 7.22 -2.56
CA ARG A 118 13.31 7.85 -2.40
C ARG A 118 12.32 6.82 -1.91
N HIS A 119 11.49 7.22 -0.96
CA HIS A 119 10.62 6.34 -0.22
C HIS A 119 9.17 6.69 -0.49
N LEU A 120 8.34 5.69 -0.76
CA LEU A 120 6.90 5.76 -0.54
C LEU A 120 6.60 5.04 0.78
N VAL A 121 6.13 5.78 1.77
CA VAL A 121 5.82 5.24 3.10
C VAL A 121 4.32 5.13 3.25
N CYS A 122 3.84 3.97 3.70
CA CYS A 122 2.45 3.74 4.07
C CYS A 122 2.32 3.64 5.59
N LEU A 123 1.41 4.41 6.15
CA LEU A 123 1.09 4.43 7.56
C LEU A 123 -0.38 4.06 7.77
N GLU A 124 -0.68 3.51 8.95
CA GLU A 124 -2.05 3.36 9.44
C GLU A 124 -2.54 4.69 10.03
N CYS A 125 -3.67 5.21 9.54
CA CYS A 125 -4.19 6.52 9.98
C CYS A 125 -4.50 6.59 11.48
N ALA A 126 -4.97 5.48 12.07
CA ALA A 126 -5.39 5.44 13.46
C ALA A 126 -4.23 5.54 14.45
N THR A 127 -3.06 4.96 14.11
CA THR A 127 -1.94 4.80 15.05
C THR A 127 -0.66 5.49 14.60
N GLY A 128 -0.57 5.92 13.33
CA GLY A 128 0.67 6.40 12.74
C GLY A 128 1.70 5.29 12.50
N LYS A 129 1.35 4.02 12.70
CA LYS A 129 2.28 2.91 12.49
C LYS A 129 2.65 2.78 11.02
N ILE A 130 3.95 2.74 10.73
CA ILE A 130 4.45 2.37 9.39
C ILE A 130 4.05 0.93 9.10
N LEU A 131 3.22 0.73 8.08
CA LEU A 131 2.79 -0.57 7.59
C LEU A 131 3.83 -1.17 6.63
N TRP A 132 4.44 -0.30 5.82
CA TRP A 132 5.55 -0.64 4.93
C TRP A 132 6.24 0.64 4.43
N ASP A 133 7.48 0.47 3.96
CA ASP A 133 8.31 1.49 3.34
C ASP A 133 8.90 0.91 2.04
N LYS A 134 8.70 1.61 0.93
CA LYS A 134 9.23 1.26 -0.39
C LYS A 134 10.31 2.23 -0.79
N ALA A 135 11.56 1.83 -0.58
CA ALA A 135 12.74 2.53 -1.06
C ALA A 135 12.98 2.24 -2.56
N VAL A 136 13.33 3.30 -3.29
CA VAL A 136 13.67 3.30 -4.72
C VAL A 136 14.98 4.04 -4.89
N ALA A 137 16.00 3.38 -5.44
CA ALA A 137 17.26 4.03 -5.77
C ALA A 137 17.06 5.07 -6.88
N ALA A 138 17.78 6.19 -6.81
CA ALA A 138 17.74 7.18 -7.87
C ALA A 138 18.31 6.61 -9.18
N GLU A 139 17.69 7.01 -10.29
CA GLU A 139 18.31 6.79 -11.61
C GLU A 139 19.39 7.84 -11.82
N LEU A 140 20.57 7.39 -12.26
CA LEU A 140 21.72 8.25 -12.48
C LEU A 140 21.86 8.59 -13.98
N PRO A 141 22.35 9.79 -14.33
CA PRO A 141 22.79 10.85 -13.42
C PRO A 141 21.61 11.64 -12.79
N GLU A 142 21.70 11.91 -11.49
CA GLU A 142 20.76 12.77 -10.76
C GLU A 142 21.38 14.15 -10.48
N ASP A 143 20.54 15.14 -10.22
CA ASP A 143 21.02 16.49 -9.88
C ASP A 143 21.69 16.52 -8.49
N PRO A 144 22.86 17.18 -8.34
CA PRO A 144 23.58 17.25 -7.08
C PRO A 144 22.82 18.08 -6.05
N PHE A 145 23.05 17.80 -4.76
CA PHE A 145 22.39 18.48 -3.65
C PHE A 145 22.89 19.92 -3.54
N SER A 146 22.26 20.81 -4.31
CA SER A 146 22.67 22.20 -4.50
C SER A 146 21.49 23.06 -4.97
N GLY A 147 21.59 24.37 -4.78
CA GLY A 147 20.53 25.31 -5.17
C GLY A 147 19.18 24.96 -4.51
N PHE A 148 18.12 24.97 -5.32
CA PHE A 148 16.74 24.69 -4.89
C PHE A 148 16.58 23.31 -4.22
N LEU A 149 17.38 22.30 -4.60
CA LEU A 149 17.32 20.98 -3.95
C LEU A 149 17.70 21.01 -2.46
N THR A 150 18.49 22.00 -2.02
CA THR A 150 18.80 22.14 -0.59
C THR A 150 17.62 22.67 0.24
N GLU A 151 16.61 23.25 -0.40
CA GLU A 151 15.42 23.79 0.26
C GLU A 151 14.30 22.75 0.40
N HIS A 152 14.16 21.85 -0.60
CA HIS A 152 13.03 20.91 -0.67
C HIS A 152 13.40 19.44 -0.89
N GLY A 153 14.70 19.13 -1.03
CA GLY A 153 15.23 17.78 -1.12
C GLY A 153 14.78 16.99 -2.36
N TYR A 154 14.84 15.65 -2.27
CA TYR A 154 14.60 14.75 -3.41
C TYR A 154 13.21 14.08 -3.42
N ALA A 155 12.32 14.46 -2.50
CA ALA A 155 11.00 13.85 -2.32
C ALA A 155 9.87 14.88 -2.12
N SER A 156 9.89 15.96 -2.91
CA SER A 156 8.91 17.06 -2.81
C SER A 156 7.56 16.73 -3.46
N ASN A 157 7.51 15.77 -4.38
CA ASN A 157 6.28 15.39 -5.08
C ASN A 157 5.33 14.62 -4.15
N THR A 158 4.11 15.13 -4.00
CA THR A 158 3.05 14.45 -3.23
C THR A 158 2.49 13.25 -3.99
N PRO A 159 2.34 12.07 -3.37
CA PRO A 159 1.70 10.93 -4.01
C PRO A 159 0.25 11.24 -4.41
N VAL A 160 -0.32 10.43 -5.30
CA VAL A 160 -1.75 10.47 -5.67
C VAL A 160 -2.31 9.06 -5.74
N THR A 161 -3.61 8.89 -5.48
CA THR A 161 -4.30 7.61 -5.64
C THR A 161 -5.56 7.73 -6.49
N ASP A 162 -5.87 6.67 -7.23
CA ASP A 162 -7.14 6.46 -7.90
C ASP A 162 -8.13 5.60 -7.08
N GLY A 163 -7.72 5.16 -5.89
CA GLY A 163 -8.46 4.25 -5.00
C GLY A 163 -7.97 2.80 -5.06
N GLU A 164 -7.25 2.41 -6.12
CA GLU A 164 -6.70 1.06 -6.31
C GLU A 164 -5.17 1.04 -6.23
N HIS A 165 -4.54 2.08 -6.78
CA HIS A 165 -3.10 2.27 -6.85
C HIS A 165 -2.70 3.65 -6.30
N VAL A 166 -1.52 3.70 -5.69
CA VAL A 166 -0.82 4.93 -5.32
C VAL A 166 0.30 5.16 -6.32
N TYR A 167 0.37 6.37 -6.84
CA TYR A 167 1.36 6.81 -7.80
C TYR A 167 2.29 7.84 -7.18
N VAL A 168 3.58 7.73 -7.48
CA VAL A 168 4.61 8.68 -7.08
C VAL A 168 5.41 9.13 -8.30
N PHE A 169 5.90 10.37 -8.26
CA PHE A 169 6.87 10.88 -9.21
C PHE A 169 8.18 11.18 -8.50
N PHE A 170 9.24 10.50 -8.91
CA PHE A 170 10.56 10.54 -8.28
C PHE A 170 11.60 11.19 -9.19
N GLY A 171 11.24 12.32 -9.81
CA GLY A 171 12.16 13.09 -10.65
C GLY A 171 12.61 12.29 -11.86
N LYS A 172 13.92 12.19 -12.07
CA LYS A 172 14.49 11.47 -13.23
C LYS A 172 14.16 9.98 -13.23
N THR A 173 13.96 9.36 -12.06
CA THR A 173 13.47 7.99 -11.92
C THR A 173 12.06 7.78 -12.50
N GLY A 174 11.31 8.84 -12.77
CA GLY A 174 10.01 8.75 -13.41
C GLY A 174 8.85 8.46 -12.47
N VAL A 175 7.78 7.89 -13.04
CA VAL A 175 6.50 7.64 -12.37
C VAL A 175 6.37 6.16 -12.02
N LEU A 176 6.04 5.88 -10.76
CA LEU A 176 5.87 4.52 -10.25
C LEU A 176 4.46 4.33 -9.69
N GLY A 177 3.86 3.17 -9.93
CA GLY A 177 2.53 2.80 -9.45
C GLY A 177 2.55 1.58 -8.52
N GLN A 178 1.93 1.70 -7.35
CA GLN A 178 1.84 0.67 -6.32
C GLN A 178 0.39 0.36 -5.97
N GLN A 179 -0.04 -0.89 -6.05
CA GLN A 179 -1.37 -1.26 -5.58
C GLN A 179 -1.51 -1.06 -4.06
N LEU A 180 -2.58 -0.39 -3.62
CA LEU A 180 -2.76 0.08 -2.23
C LEU A 180 -2.58 -1.03 -1.19
N PHE A 181 -3.21 -2.19 -1.45
CA PHE A 181 -3.33 -3.29 -0.49
C PHE A 181 -2.23 -4.33 -0.60
N LEU A 182 -1.34 -4.21 -1.60
CA LEU A 182 -0.20 -5.11 -1.73
C LEU A 182 0.97 -4.61 -0.88
N ARG A 183 1.39 -5.46 0.06
CA ARG A 183 2.64 -5.29 0.82
C ARG A 183 3.89 -5.74 0.04
N SER A 184 3.73 -6.20 -1.19
CA SER A 184 4.84 -6.54 -2.09
C SER A 184 5.81 -5.37 -2.17
N ASN A 185 7.12 -5.60 -2.13
CA ASN A 185 8.11 -4.52 -2.33
C ASN A 185 8.24 -4.07 -3.80
N ARG A 186 7.64 -4.80 -4.76
CA ARG A 186 7.65 -4.40 -6.17
C ARG A 186 6.51 -3.43 -6.49
N PHE A 187 6.83 -2.38 -7.23
CA PHE A 187 5.85 -1.57 -7.96
C PHE A 187 5.24 -2.40 -9.09
N VAL A 188 3.97 -2.10 -9.40
CA VAL A 188 3.20 -2.80 -10.43
C VAL A 188 3.40 -2.16 -11.80
N TYR A 189 3.70 -0.85 -11.82
CA TYR A 189 3.96 -0.07 -13.03
C TYR A 189 5.14 0.88 -12.84
N CYS A 190 5.97 1.03 -13.88
CA CYS A 190 7.06 2.00 -13.97
C CYS A 190 6.96 2.67 -15.35
N ILE A 191 6.95 4.00 -15.38
CA ILE A 191 7.09 4.78 -16.61
C ILE A 191 8.37 5.59 -16.44
N ASP A 192 9.39 5.20 -17.18
CA ASP A 192 10.71 5.82 -17.11
C ASP A 192 10.61 7.29 -17.51
N GLY A 193 11.20 8.17 -16.70
CA GLY A 193 11.14 9.62 -16.86
C GLY A 193 11.98 10.17 -18.01
N GLY A 194 12.30 9.32 -19.01
CA GLY A 194 12.98 9.66 -20.25
C GLY A 194 14.10 10.70 -20.13
N ALA A 195 15.31 10.28 -19.79
CA ALA A 195 16.50 11.07 -20.08
C ALA A 195 16.82 11.01 -21.59
N GLY A 196 15.97 11.64 -22.41
CA GLY A 196 16.20 11.87 -23.82
C GLY A 196 16.51 13.33 -24.07
N GLY A 197 17.80 13.67 -24.13
CA GLY A 197 18.31 15.02 -24.44
C GLY A 197 19.81 15.11 -24.28
#